data_AF-W1YT67-F1
#
_entry.id   AF-W1YT67-F1
#
_cell.length_a   1.000
_cell.length_b   1.000
_cell.length_c   1.000
_cell.angle_alpha   90.00
_cell.angle_beta   90.00
_cell.angle_gamma   90.00
#
_symmetry.space_group_name_H-M   'P 1'
#
loop_
_entity.id
_entity.type
_entity.pdbx_description
1 polymer ?
#
loop_
_entity_poly.entity_id
_entity_poly.type
_entity_poly.pdbx_seq_one_letter_code
_entity_poly.pdbx_strand_id
1 'polypeptide(L)'
;THVNRNVPLFEQALEFARKGGTIDITSSIDEPVAPAEGIARAVQAGIPLARVTLSSDGNGSQPFFDDEGNLTHIGVAGFETLLETVQVLVKDYDFSISDALRPLTSSVAGFLN
;
A
#
# COMPACT_ATOMS: atom_id res chain seq x y z
N THR A 1 5.28 4.37 4.99
CA THR A 1 3.84 4.03 5.07
C THR A 1 3.01 5.14 4.46
N HIS A 2 1.74 4.88 4.14
CA HIS A 2 0.81 5.80 3.47
C HIS A 2 1.37 6.40 2.17
N VAL A 3 2.27 5.70 1.50
CA VAL A 3 2.94 6.24 0.30
C VAL A 3 1.97 6.41 -0.87
N ASN A 4 0.86 5.68 -0.85
CA ASN A 4 -0.19 5.71 -1.86
C ASN A 4 -1.25 6.80 -1.63
N ARG A 5 -1.12 7.65 -0.60
CA ARG A 5 -2.10 8.69 -0.26
C ARG A 5 -2.11 9.90 -1.19
N ASN A 6 -1.07 10.07 -2.02
CA ASN A 6 -1.05 11.07 -3.08
C ASN A 6 -0.10 10.65 -4.21
N VAL A 7 -0.41 11.03 -5.44
CA VAL A 7 0.35 10.60 -6.63
C VAL A 7 1.82 11.07 -6.60
N PRO A 8 2.15 12.36 -6.33
CA PRO A 8 3.55 12.78 -6.28
C PRO A 8 4.41 12.05 -5.25
N LEU A 9 3.85 11.78 -4.05
CA LEU A 9 4.51 11.01 -3.00
C LEU A 9 4.70 9.56 -3.41
N PHE A 10 3.70 8.98 -4.07
CA PHE A 10 3.80 7.61 -4.57
C PHE A 10 4.94 7.47 -5.58
N GLU A 11 5.06 8.41 -6.53
CA GLU A 11 6.17 8.43 -7.48
C GLU A 11 7.54 8.58 -6.79
N GLN A 12 7.65 9.48 -5.81
CA GLN A 12 8.87 9.63 -5.00
C GLN A 12 9.20 8.34 -4.22
N ALA A 13 8.18 7.64 -3.73
CA ALA A 13 8.34 6.36 -3.04
C ALA A 13 8.85 5.28 -4.01
N LEU A 14 8.35 5.22 -5.25
CA LEU A 14 8.88 4.32 -6.27
C LEU A 14 10.36 4.63 -6.57
N GLU A 15 10.74 5.90 -6.69
CA GLU A 15 12.15 6.28 -6.86
C GLU A 15 13.03 5.87 -5.67
N PHE A 16 12.53 6.06 -4.44
CA PHE A 16 13.21 5.63 -3.22
C PHE A 16 13.40 4.10 -3.19
N ALA A 17 12.37 3.34 -3.55
CA ALA A 17 12.42 1.89 -3.58
C ALA A 17 13.39 1.36 -4.66
N ARG A 18 13.44 2.00 -5.84
CA ARG A 18 14.44 1.68 -6.88
C ARG A 18 15.87 1.88 -6.40
N LYS A 19 16.10 2.81 -5.47
CA LYS A 19 17.41 3.08 -4.85
C LYS A 19 17.72 2.15 -3.66
N GLY A 20 16.87 1.15 -3.40
CA GLY A 20 17.07 0.14 -2.36
C GLY A 20 16.28 0.39 -1.07
N GLY A 21 15.49 1.46 -1.00
CA GLY A 21 14.57 1.71 0.10
C GLY A 21 13.42 0.70 0.16
N THR A 22 12.78 0.56 1.32
CA THR A 22 11.53 -0.21 1.48
C THR A 22 10.36 0.76 1.63
N ILE A 23 9.29 0.55 0.87
CA ILE A 23 8.06 1.35 0.93
C ILE A 23 6.92 0.53 1.51
N ASP A 24 6.02 1.22 2.19
CA ASP A 24 4.84 0.62 2.80
C ASP A 24 3.58 1.29 2.27
N ILE A 25 2.74 0.51 1.61
CA ILE A 25 1.44 0.89 1.06
C ILE A 25 0.38 0.61 2.11
N THR A 26 -0.61 1.50 2.23
CA THR A 26 -1.70 1.34 3.20
C THR A 26 -2.93 0.78 2.51
N SER A 27 -3.40 -0.38 2.94
CA SER A 27 -4.52 -1.09 2.30
C SER A 27 -5.87 -0.41 2.52
N SER A 28 -6.00 0.44 3.53
CA SER A 28 -7.23 1.21 3.80
C SER A 28 -7.31 2.55 3.06
N ILE A 29 -6.39 2.82 2.14
CA ILE A 29 -6.38 3.99 1.26
C ILE A 29 -6.60 3.50 -0.18
N ASP A 30 -7.83 3.65 -0.68
CA ASP A 30 -8.21 3.18 -2.02
C ASP A 30 -7.88 4.19 -3.14
N GLU A 31 -7.74 5.47 -2.79
CA GLU A 31 -7.47 6.57 -3.71
C GLU A 31 -6.39 7.50 -3.13
N PRO A 32 -5.58 8.18 -3.96
CA PRO A 32 -5.61 8.17 -5.43
C PRO A 32 -4.81 7.03 -6.07
N VAL A 33 -4.18 6.16 -5.28
CA VAL A 33 -3.51 4.96 -5.78
C VAL A 33 -4.00 3.78 -4.95
N ALA A 34 -4.78 2.90 -5.58
CA ALA A 34 -5.32 1.73 -4.90
C ALA A 34 -4.18 0.80 -4.46
N PRO A 35 -4.32 0.04 -3.36
CA PRO A 35 -3.21 -0.73 -2.80
C PRO A 35 -2.65 -1.78 -3.78
N ALA A 36 -3.53 -2.53 -4.45
CA ALA A 36 -3.14 -3.52 -5.45
C ALA A 36 -2.50 -2.87 -6.69
N GLU A 37 -3.05 -1.73 -7.14
CA GLU A 37 -2.48 -0.94 -8.23
C GLU A 37 -1.06 -0.48 -7.87
N GLY A 38 -0.86 0.03 -6.64
CA GLY A 38 0.43 0.50 -6.17
C GLY A 38 1.48 -0.62 -6.13
N ILE A 39 1.11 -1.81 -5.64
CA ILE A 39 1.99 -2.99 -5.64
C ILE A 39 2.33 -3.41 -7.08
N ALA A 40 1.33 -3.47 -7.98
CA ALA A 40 1.53 -3.83 -9.37
C ALA A 40 2.43 -2.83 -10.11
N ARG A 41 2.20 -1.52 -9.91
CA ARG A 41 3.05 -0.45 -10.45
C ARG A 41 4.48 -0.53 -9.94
N ALA A 42 4.70 -0.88 -8.67
CA ALA A 42 6.03 -1.07 -8.13
C ALA A 42 6.76 -2.23 -8.82
N VAL A 43 6.09 -3.37 -9.02
CA VAL A 43 6.65 -4.52 -9.74
C VAL A 43 6.94 -4.19 -11.20
N GLN A 44 6.01 -3.53 -11.91
CA GLN A 44 6.20 -3.05 -13.29
C GLN A 44 7.36 -2.07 -13.40
N ALA A 45 7.60 -1.25 -12.36
CA ALA A 45 8.73 -0.34 -12.24
C ALA A 45 10.07 -1.03 -11.95
N GLY A 46 10.11 -2.36 -11.87
CA GLY A 46 11.31 -3.16 -11.61
C GLY A 46 11.71 -3.20 -10.13
N ILE A 47 10.85 -2.76 -9.22
CA ILE A 47 11.12 -2.78 -7.78
C ILE A 47 10.90 -4.21 -7.27
N PRO A 48 11.89 -4.82 -6.59
CA PRO A 48 11.70 -6.16 -6.02
C PRO A 48 10.59 -6.16 -4.97
N LEU A 49 9.72 -7.17 -4.96
CA LEU A 49 8.67 -7.31 -3.93
C LEU A 49 9.21 -7.29 -2.50
N ALA A 50 10.47 -7.69 -2.28
CA ALA A 50 11.15 -7.57 -0.99
C ALA A 50 11.29 -6.13 -0.47
N ARG A 51 11.01 -5.12 -1.30
CA ARG A 51 11.05 -3.69 -0.98
C ARG A 51 9.65 -3.06 -0.87
N VAL A 52 8.59 -3.85 -0.99
CA VAL A 52 7.21 -3.39 -0.90
C VAL A 52 6.52 -4.14 0.24
N THR A 53 5.99 -3.39 1.19
CA THR A 53 5.16 -3.90 2.28
C THR A 53 3.74 -3.33 2.20
N LEU A 54 2.80 -4.03 2.83
CA LEU A 54 1.40 -3.63 2.93
C LEU A 54 0.96 -3.66 4.39
N SER A 55 0.33 -2.57 4.84
CA SER A 55 -0.22 -2.42 6.19
C SER A 55 -1.67 -1.96 6.15
N SER A 56 -2.48 -2.34 7.15
CA SER A 56 -3.90 -1.96 7.20
C SER A 56 -4.16 -0.56 7.73
N ASP A 57 -3.24 -0.06 8.56
CA ASP A 57 -3.51 1.06 9.48
C ASP A 57 -4.72 0.78 10.41
N GLY A 58 -4.98 -0.49 10.71
CA GLY A 58 -6.18 -0.92 11.44
C GLY A 58 -6.33 -0.25 12.81
N ASN A 59 -7.56 0.16 13.13
CA ASN A 59 -7.92 1.02 14.27
C ASN A 59 -7.32 2.44 14.22
N GLY A 60 -6.64 2.81 13.14
CA GLY A 60 -6.18 4.17 12.89
C GLY A 60 -7.35 5.10 12.56
N SER A 61 -7.22 6.36 12.96
CA SER A 61 -8.21 7.40 12.63
C SER A 61 -8.08 7.80 11.17
N GLN A 62 -9.19 7.76 10.43
CA GLN A 62 -9.28 8.27 9.07
C GLN A 62 -10.07 9.59 9.06
N PRO A 63 -9.40 10.75 9.12
CA PRO A 63 -10.07 12.04 9.15
C PRO A 63 -10.56 12.45 7.76
N PHE A 64 -11.76 13.02 7.70
CA PHE A 64 -12.33 13.65 6.51
C PHE A 64 -12.37 15.16 6.72
N PHE A 65 -11.80 15.90 5.78
CA PHE A 65 -11.74 17.36 5.81
C PHE A 65 -12.59 17.95 4.70
N ASP A 66 -13.23 19.08 4.96
CA ASP A 66 -13.80 19.92 3.90
C ASP A 66 -12.71 20.74 3.18
N ASP A 67 -13.12 21.49 2.14
CA ASP A 67 -12.20 22.32 1.34
C ASP A 67 -11.55 23.47 2.14
N GLU A 68 -12.12 23.84 3.29
CA GLU A 68 -11.58 24.84 4.21
C GLU A 68 -10.59 24.22 5.22
N GLY A 69 -10.44 22.89 5.22
CA GLY A 69 -9.58 22.14 6.12
C GLY A 69 -10.20 21.84 7.47
N ASN A 70 -11.51 22.02 7.64
CA ASN A 70 -12.21 21.65 8.87
C ASN A 70 -12.45 20.14 8.91
N LEU A 71 -12.24 19.54 10.08
CA LEU A 71 -12.55 18.13 10.30
C LEU A 71 -14.08 17.93 10.35
N THR A 72 -14.62 17.15 9.43
CA THR A 72 -16.06 16.86 9.33
C THR A 72 -16.44 15.51 9.94
N HIS A 73 -15.57 14.52 9.81
CA HIS A 73 -15.79 13.16 10.32
C HIS A 73 -14.45 12.46 10.61
N ILE A 74 -14.48 11.47 11.52
CA ILE A 74 -13.37 10.53 11.74
C ILE A 74 -13.94 9.12 11.56
N GLY A 75 -13.44 8.42 10.53
CA GLY A 75 -13.62 6.99 10.38
C GLY A 75 -12.56 6.19 11.12
N VAL A 76 -12.71 4.86 11.12
CA VAL A 76 -11.75 3.92 11.70
C VAL A 76 -11.35 2.93 10.61
N ALA A 77 -10.06 2.83 10.33
CA ALA A 77 -9.54 1.90 9.34
C ALA A 77 -9.73 0.43 9.79
N GLY A 78 -10.23 -0.40 8.88
CA GLY A 78 -10.38 -1.84 9.06
C GLY A 78 -9.13 -2.64 8.69
N PHE A 79 -9.16 -3.95 8.94
CA PHE A 79 -8.08 -4.88 8.61
C PHE A 79 -8.39 -5.76 7.39
N GLU A 80 -9.64 -5.79 6.94
CA GLU A 80 -10.11 -6.70 5.87
C GLU A 80 -9.50 -6.37 4.51
N THR A 81 -9.15 -5.10 4.31
CA THR A 81 -8.53 -4.58 3.09
C THR A 81 -7.18 -5.25 2.79
N LEU A 82 -6.52 -5.85 3.79
CA LEU A 82 -5.31 -6.67 3.57
C LEU A 82 -5.63 -7.90 2.70
N LEU A 83 -6.66 -8.66 3.08
CA LEU A 83 -7.05 -9.86 2.33
C LEU A 83 -7.66 -9.48 0.98
N GLU A 84 -8.46 -8.42 0.93
CA GLU A 84 -9.04 -7.91 -0.32
C GLU A 84 -7.95 -7.51 -1.31
N THR A 85 -6.89 -6.83 -0.85
CA THR A 85 -5.73 -6.48 -1.70
C THR A 85 -5.07 -7.72 -2.29
N VAL A 86 -4.87 -8.79 -1.50
CA VAL A 86 -4.32 -10.07 -2.00
C VAL A 86 -5.23 -10.68 -3.06
N GLN A 87 -6.54 -10.64 -2.85
CA GLN A 87 -7.50 -11.18 -3.82
C GLN A 87 -7.48 -10.41 -5.14
N VAL A 88 -7.42 -9.07 -5.08
CA VAL A 88 -7.34 -8.21 -6.27
C VAL A 88 -6.03 -8.44 -7.03
N LEU A 89 -4.90 -8.57 -6.32
CA LEU A 89 -3.61 -8.88 -6.96
C LEU A 89 -3.66 -10.19 -7.76
N VAL A 90 -4.31 -11.23 -7.21
CA VAL A 90 -4.42 -12.54 -7.87
C VAL A 90 -5.43 -12.52 -9.01
N LYS A 91 -6.59 -11.87 -8.84
CA LYS A 91 -7.69 -11.91 -9.81
C LYS A 91 -7.51 -10.94 -10.97
N ASP A 92 -6.96 -9.76 -10.68
CA ASP A 92 -7.02 -8.60 -11.59
C ASP A 92 -5.64 -8.16 -12.10
N TYR A 93 -4.55 -8.57 -11.41
CA TYR A 93 -3.17 -8.22 -11.77
C TYR A 93 -2.28 -9.44 -12.10
N ASP A 94 -2.86 -10.64 -12.20
CA ASP A 94 -2.19 -11.89 -12.55
C ASP A 94 -1.01 -12.28 -11.62
N PHE A 95 -1.01 -11.83 -10.37
CA PHE A 95 0.00 -12.26 -9.40
C PHE A 95 -0.20 -13.73 -9.05
N SER A 96 0.90 -14.47 -8.93
CA SER A 96 0.87 -15.74 -8.24
C SER A 96 0.44 -15.52 -6.78
N ILE A 97 -0.28 -16.48 -6.17
CA ILE A 97 -0.64 -16.40 -4.75
C ILE A 97 0.62 -16.19 -3.89
N SER A 98 1.73 -16.84 -4.26
CA SER A 98 3.00 -16.68 -3.55
C SER A 98 3.48 -15.23 -3.59
N ASP A 99 3.43 -14.56 -4.73
CA ASP A 99 3.89 -13.16 -4.86
C ASP A 99 2.92 -12.18 -4.20
N ALA A 100 1.61 -12.40 -4.34
CA ALA A 100 0.58 -11.56 -3.72
C ALA A 100 0.68 -11.56 -2.18
N LEU A 101 1.14 -12.66 -1.56
CA LEU A 101 1.32 -12.75 -0.11
C LEU A 101 2.60 -12.08 0.41
N ARG A 102 3.60 -11.82 -0.44
CA ARG A 102 4.91 -11.33 0.02
C ARG A 102 4.85 -9.99 0.76
N PRO A 103 4.11 -8.97 0.29
CA PRO A 103 4.06 -7.66 0.94
C PRO A 103 3.53 -7.70 2.38
N LEU A 104 2.78 -8.74 2.76
CA LEU A 104 2.22 -8.92 4.10
C LEU A 104 3.03 -9.92 4.95
N THR A 105 4.02 -10.61 4.37
CA THR A 105 4.74 -11.72 5.02
C THR A 105 6.26 -11.52 4.92
N SER A 106 6.91 -12.17 3.95
CA SER A 106 8.36 -12.21 3.81
C SER A 106 8.99 -10.83 3.59
N SER A 107 8.31 -9.89 2.93
CA SER A 107 8.83 -8.52 2.77
C SER A 107 8.87 -7.77 4.09
N VAL A 108 7.84 -7.91 4.92
CA VAL A 108 7.80 -7.32 6.28
C VAL A 108 8.86 -7.97 7.16
N ALA A 109 8.94 -9.30 7.17
CA ALA A 109 9.95 -10.03 7.92
C ALA A 109 11.37 -9.64 7.49
N GLY A 110 11.63 -9.48 6.19
CA GLY A 110 12.92 -9.05 5.68
C GLY A 110 13.29 -7.60 6.03
N PHE A 111 12.30 -6.73 6.22
CA PHE A 111 12.53 -5.33 6.58
C PHE A 111 12.75 -5.11 8.09
N LEU A 112 12.10 -5.90 8.94
CA LEU A 112 12.13 -5.74 10.40
C LEU A 112 13.22 -6.56 11.12
N ASN A 113 13.98 -7.37 10.37
CA ASN A 113 15.16 -8.09 10.86
C ASN A 113 16.44 -7.26 10.65
#